data_AF-A0A930GYF8-F1
#
_entry.id   AF-A0A930GYF8-F1
#
_cell.length_a   1.000
_cell.length_b   1.000
_cell.length_c   1.000
_cell.angle_alpha   90.00
_cell.angle_beta   90.00
_cell.angle_gamma   90.00
#
_symmetry.space_group_name_H-M   'P 1'
#
loop_
_entity.id
_entity.type
_entity.pdbx_description
1 polymer ?
#
loop_
_entity_poly.entity_id
_entity_poly.type
_entity_poly.pdbx_seq_one_letter_code
_entity_poly.pdbx_strand_id
1 'polypeptide(L)'
;MKVSILNLVPLRQGESYKEAMDRMVNLAKKAEELGYTRYWIAEHHNTHSVASSATQLLIQYALSNTEKIRIGSGGVMLPNHSPYLVAEQYGTLETLYPGRVD
;
A
#
# COMPACT_ATOMS: atom_id res chain seq x y z
N MET A 1 -21.76 -4.54 -7.62
CA MET A 1 -20.69 -5.22 -6.88
C MET A 1 -19.57 -4.21 -6.62
N LYS A 2 -18.97 -4.19 -5.41
CA LYS A 2 -17.80 -3.34 -5.12
C LYS A 2 -16.53 -4.01 -5.63
N VAL A 3 -15.60 -3.23 -6.21
CA VAL A 3 -14.33 -3.74 -6.78
C VAL A 3 -13.15 -3.06 -6.08
N SER A 4 -12.03 -3.77 -5.95
CA SER A 4 -10.84 -3.35 -5.19
C SER A 4 -9.57 -3.89 -5.86
N ILE A 5 -8.40 -3.39 -5.45
CA ILE A 5 -7.09 -3.78 -6.02
C ILE A 5 -6.19 -4.32 -4.91
N LEU A 6 -5.43 -5.37 -5.22
CA LEU A 6 -4.25 -5.79 -4.47
C LEU A 6 -3.02 -5.60 -5.35
N ASN A 7 -2.06 -4.79 -4.91
CA ASN A 7 -0.82 -4.52 -5.63
C ASN A 7 0.39 -5.07 -4.87
N LEU A 8 1.21 -5.86 -5.56
CA LEU A 8 2.46 -6.41 -5.03
C LEU A 8 3.66 -5.46 -5.23
N VAL A 9 3.44 -4.31 -5.88
CA VAL A 9 4.51 -3.40 -6.35
C VAL A 9 5.52 -4.17 -7.21
N PRO A 10 5.07 -4.87 -8.27
CA PRO A 10 5.95 -5.70 -9.07
C PRO A 10 6.97 -4.85 -9.82
N LEU A 11 8.19 -5.35 -10.02
CA LEU A 11 9.15 -4.76 -10.94
C LEU A 11 8.93 -5.28 -12.35
N ARG A 12 9.01 -4.38 -13.32
CA ARG A 12 9.12 -4.71 -14.74
C ARG A 12 10.59 -4.83 -15.14
N GLN A 13 10.85 -5.52 -16.24
CA GLN A 13 12.20 -5.65 -16.78
C GLN A 13 12.80 -4.28 -17.08
N GLY A 14 13.98 -3.99 -16.52
CA GLY A 14 14.66 -2.70 -16.65
C GLY A 14 14.12 -1.58 -15.76
N GLU A 15 13.08 -1.83 -14.97
CA GLU A 15 12.49 -0.86 -14.05
C GLU A 15 13.28 -0.81 -12.73
N SER A 16 13.55 0.40 -12.25
CA SER A 16 14.08 0.63 -10.90
C SER A 16 12.98 0.52 -9.84
N TYR A 17 13.36 0.32 -8.58
CA TYR A 17 12.38 0.34 -7.47
C TYR A 17 11.61 1.65 -7.37
N LYS A 18 12.24 2.79 -7.68
CA LYS A 18 11.57 4.10 -7.66
C LYS A 18 10.46 4.17 -8.71
N GLU A 19 10.73 3.71 -9.93
CA GLU A 19 9.74 3.69 -11.01
C GLU A 19 8.56 2.75 -10.67
N ALA A 20 8.83 1.59 -10.07
CA ALA A 20 7.78 0.69 -9.60
C ALA A 20 6.89 1.32 -8.52
N MET A 21 7.48 2.08 -7.57
CA MET A 21 6.76 2.82 -6.53
C MET A 21 5.95 3.99 -7.12
N ASP A 22 6.48 4.71 -8.10
CA ASP A 22 5.75 5.78 -8.78
C ASP A 22 4.55 5.23 -9.54
N ARG A 23 4.72 4.10 -10.22
CA ARG A 23 3.64 3.40 -10.89
C ARG A 23 2.58 2.87 -9.91
N MET A 24 2.98 2.40 -8.74
CA MET A 24 2.07 2.01 -7.66
C MET A 24 1.18 3.19 -7.24
N VAL A 25 1.76 4.39 -7.02
CA VAL A 25 0.98 5.59 -6.67
C VAL A 25 0.07 6.03 -7.81
N ASN A 26 0.56 6.02 -9.05
CA ASN A 26 -0.25 6.36 -10.22
C ASN A 26 -1.46 5.42 -10.37
N LEU A 27 -1.28 4.13 -10.09
CA LEU A 27 -2.39 3.18 -10.08
C LEU A 27 -3.39 3.48 -8.94
N ALA A 28 -2.92 3.84 -7.74
CA ALA A 28 -3.80 4.21 -6.62
C ALA A 28 -4.65 5.46 -6.96
N LYS A 29 -4.03 6.50 -7.54
CA LYS A 29 -4.73 7.69 -8.05
C LYS A 29 -5.77 7.30 -9.11
N LYS A 30 -5.40 6.43 -10.06
CA LYS A 30 -6.33 6.01 -11.10
C LYS A 30 -7.50 5.17 -10.56
N ALA A 31 -7.23 4.30 -9.60
CA ALA A 31 -8.25 3.50 -8.93
C ALA A 31 -9.25 4.40 -8.19
N GLU A 32 -8.76 5.47 -7.55
CA GLU A 32 -9.58 6.49 -6.90
C GLU A 32 -10.49 7.25 -7.87
N GLU A 33 -9.95 7.68 -9.02
CA GLU A 33 -10.73 8.31 -10.09
C GLU A 33 -11.84 7.40 -10.62
N LEU A 34 -11.53 6.11 -10.77
CA LEU A 34 -12.45 5.09 -11.29
C LEU A 34 -13.45 4.57 -10.24
N GLY A 35 -13.39 5.04 -8.99
CA GLY A 35 -14.33 4.68 -7.93
C GLY A 35 -14.12 3.29 -7.32
N TYR A 36 -12.89 2.78 -7.33
CA TYR A 36 -12.55 1.56 -6.59
C TYR A 36 -12.74 1.77 -5.09
N THR A 37 -13.13 0.70 -4.39
CA THR A 37 -13.46 0.78 -2.95
C THR A 37 -12.22 0.89 -2.07
N ARG A 38 -11.18 0.11 -2.37
CA ARG A 38 -9.92 0.10 -1.62
C ARG A 38 -8.77 -0.34 -2.51
N TYR A 39 -7.56 0.02 -2.08
CA TYR A 39 -6.31 -0.32 -2.73
C TYR A 39 -5.34 -0.88 -1.69
N TRP A 40 -5.02 -2.16 -1.78
CA TRP A 40 -4.11 -2.83 -0.85
C TRP A 40 -2.73 -3.03 -1.44
N ILE A 41 -1.73 -3.00 -0.56
CA ILE A 41 -0.34 -3.29 -0.86
C ILE A 41 0.04 -4.57 -0.12
N ALA A 42 0.61 -5.55 -0.83
CA ALA A 42 1.01 -6.84 -0.24
C ALA A 42 2.45 -6.79 0.28
N GLU A 43 2.70 -7.34 1.47
CA GLU A 43 4.05 -7.42 2.04
C GLU A 43 4.85 -8.60 1.46
N HIS A 44 6.04 -8.34 0.92
CA HIS A 44 6.95 -9.37 0.41
C HIS A 44 8.41 -9.06 0.77
N HIS A 45 9.15 -10.09 1.17
CA HIS A 45 10.58 -10.00 1.51
C HIS A 45 11.41 -10.94 0.64
N ASN A 46 12.69 -10.64 0.47
CA ASN A 46 13.67 -11.47 -0.26
C ASN A 46 13.22 -11.88 -1.68
N THR A 47 12.39 -11.05 -2.33
CA THR A 47 11.84 -11.31 -3.66
C THR A 47 12.19 -10.14 -4.58
N HIS A 48 13.19 -10.31 -5.45
CA HIS A 48 13.71 -9.23 -6.30
C HIS A 48 12.70 -8.69 -7.34
N SER A 49 11.63 -9.43 -7.62
CA SER A 49 10.59 -9.03 -8.56
C SER A 49 9.50 -8.14 -7.96
N VAL A 50 9.58 -7.77 -6.67
CA VAL A 50 8.59 -6.92 -5.98
C VAL A 50 9.29 -5.92 -5.05
N ALA A 51 8.76 -4.69 -4.96
CA ALA A 51 9.31 -3.61 -4.15
C ALA A 51 8.41 -3.26 -2.96
N SER A 52 7.89 -4.27 -2.24
CA SER A 52 6.85 -4.08 -1.21
C SER A 52 7.22 -4.55 0.20
N SER A 53 8.50 -4.59 0.56
CA SER A 53 8.94 -5.07 1.89
C SER A 53 8.59 -4.09 3.02
N ALA A 54 8.74 -2.78 2.79
CA ALA A 54 8.40 -1.73 3.76
C ALA A 54 6.95 -1.23 3.58
N THR A 55 5.99 -2.15 3.72
CA THR A 55 4.58 -1.95 3.30
C THR A 55 3.93 -0.71 3.91
N GLN A 56 4.15 -0.42 5.19
CA GLN A 56 3.56 0.73 5.89
C GLN A 56 4.03 2.06 5.29
N LEU A 57 5.30 2.16 4.87
CA LEU A 57 5.82 3.36 4.21
C LEU A 57 5.17 3.56 2.84
N LEU A 58 4.91 2.47 2.11
CA LEU A 58 4.25 2.53 0.80
C LEU A 58 2.76 2.87 0.94
N ILE A 59 2.10 2.37 1.97
CA ILE A 59 0.73 2.77 2.33
C ILE A 59 0.67 4.27 2.62
N GLN A 60 1.55 4.77 3.50
CA GLN A 60 1.64 6.21 3.78
C GLN A 60 1.90 7.04 2.52
N TYR A 61 2.80 6.55 1.65
CA TYR A 61 3.15 7.25 0.42
C TYR A 61 1.96 7.31 -0.55
N ALA A 62 1.19 6.24 -0.67
CA ALA A 62 -0.01 6.24 -1.50
C ALA A 62 -1.15 7.08 -0.87
N LEU A 63 -1.34 7.02 0.46
CA LEU A 63 -2.32 7.83 1.19
C LEU A 63 -2.07 9.32 1.06
N SER A 64 -0.81 9.76 1.15
CA SER A 64 -0.42 11.16 0.95
C SER A 64 -0.58 11.65 -0.48
N ASN A 65 -0.79 10.75 -1.44
CA ASN A 65 -0.93 11.03 -2.86
C ASN A 65 -2.34 10.74 -3.41
N THR A 66 -3.31 10.46 -2.56
CA THR A 66 -4.71 10.21 -2.91
C THR A 66 -5.61 10.93 -1.91
N GLU A 67 -6.89 11.12 -2.21
CA GLU A 67 -7.76 12.00 -1.40
C GLU A 67 -8.86 11.25 -0.64
N LYS A 68 -9.42 10.19 -1.22
CA LYS A 68 -10.66 9.52 -0.75
C LYS A 68 -10.59 8.00 -0.70
N ILE A 69 -9.80 7.34 -1.54
CA ILE A 69 -9.72 5.88 -1.57
C ILE A 69 -9.11 5.36 -0.27
N ARG A 70 -9.62 4.22 0.22
CA ARG A 70 -9.05 3.50 1.35
C ARG A 70 -7.80 2.74 0.90
N ILE A 71 -6.75 2.79 1.71
CA ILE A 71 -5.48 2.15 1.42
C ILE A 71 -5.00 1.43 2.68
N GLY A 72 -4.49 0.22 2.51
CA GLY A 72 -3.98 -0.58 3.60
C GLY A 72 -3.17 -1.76 3.12
N SER A 73 -3.00 -2.72 4.01
CA SER A 73 -2.22 -3.92 3.70
C SER A 73 -3.12 -5.09 3.33
N GLY A 74 -2.68 -5.89 2.35
CA GLY A 74 -3.34 -7.13 1.94
C GLY A 74 -2.40 -8.34 1.90
N GLY A 75 -1.74 -8.74 2.98
CA GLY A 75 -1.88 -8.34 4.38
C GLY A 75 -0.52 -8.16 5.07
N VAL A 76 -0.55 -7.79 6.36
CA VAL A 76 0.66 -7.71 7.19
C VAL A 76 1.13 -9.12 7.50
N MET A 77 2.42 -9.40 7.33
CA MET A 77 3.02 -10.65 7.81
C MET A 77 3.17 -10.61 9.33
N LEU A 78 2.06 -10.49 10.07
CA LEU A 78 2.04 -10.20 11.50
C LEU A 78 2.93 -11.14 12.36
N PRO A 79 3.08 -12.45 12.05
CA PRO A 79 4.02 -13.30 12.78
C PRO A 79 5.50 -12.86 12.74
N ASN A 80 5.87 -11.99 11.79
CA ASN A 80 7.23 -11.47 11.62
C ASN A 80 7.43 -10.11 12.32
N HIS A 81 6.39 -9.51 12.89
CA HIS A 81 6.44 -8.18 13.50
C HIS A 81 5.95 -8.23 14.94
N SER A 82 6.40 -7.27 15.76
CA SER A 82 5.77 -7.03 17.06
C SER A 82 4.33 -6.53 16.83
N PRO A 83 3.30 -7.19 17.37
CA PRO A 83 1.92 -6.71 17.23
C PRO A 83 1.73 -5.30 17.79
N TYR A 84 2.49 -4.94 18.85
CA TYR A 84 2.46 -3.60 19.42
C TYR A 84 2.97 -2.55 18.42
N LEU A 85 4.09 -2.82 17.74
CA LEU A 85 4.62 -1.92 16.72
C LEU A 85 3.67 -1.76 15.53
N VAL A 86 3.03 -2.85 15.09
CA VAL A 86 2.02 -2.78 14.04
C VAL A 86 0.84 -1.91 14.47
N ALA A 87 0.35 -2.07 15.70
CA ALA A 87 -0.74 -1.25 16.24
C ALA A 87 -0.38 0.24 16.29
N GLU A 88 0.83 0.59 16.76
CA GLU A 88 1.30 1.98 16.80
C GLU A 88 1.38 2.60 15.39
N GLN A 89 1.91 1.84 14.41
CA GLN A 89 2.05 2.31 13.04
C GLN A 89 0.69 2.55 12.37
N TYR A 90 -0.21 1.57 12.42
CA TYR A 90 -1.53 1.70 11.80
C TYR A 90 -2.42 2.70 12.54
N GLY A 91 -2.33 2.77 13.86
CA GLY A 91 -3.02 3.81 14.64
C GLY A 91 -2.53 5.22 14.30
N THR A 92 -1.22 5.38 14.07
CA THR A 92 -0.64 6.64 13.59
C THR A 92 -1.13 6.97 12.18
N LEU A 93 -1.12 6.00 11.25
CA LEU A 93 -1.65 6.20 9.90
C LEU A 93 -3.13 6.60 9.93
N GLU A 94 -3.96 5.94 10.72
CA GLU A 94 -5.39 6.27 10.83
C GLU A 94 -5.59 7.68 11.43
N THR A 95 -4.72 8.10 12.36
CA THR A 95 -4.74 9.48 12.88
C THR A 95 -4.40 10.51 11.81
N LEU A 96 -3.42 10.21 10.94
CA LEU A 96 -3.00 11.10 9.84
C LEU A 96 -3.99 11.09 8.66
N TYR A 97 -4.66 9.96 8.42
CA TYR A 97 -5.55 9.74 7.27
C TYR A 97 -6.89 9.13 7.74
N PRO A 98 -7.70 9.89 8.50
CA PRO A 98 -8.88 9.37 9.17
C PRO A 98 -9.89 8.78 8.19
N GLY A 99 -10.35 7.56 8.49
CA GLY A 99 -11.32 6.81 7.69
C GLY A 99 -10.76 6.20 6.41
N ARG A 100 -9.44 6.30 6.18
CA ARG A 100 -8.79 5.86 4.94
C ARG A 100 -7.80 4.72 5.10
N VAL A 101 -7.50 4.27 6.31
CA VAL A 101 -6.60 3.14 6.54
C VAL A 101 -7.39 1.84 6.67
N ASP A 102 -6.93 0.80 5.96
CA ASP A 102 -7.37 -0.59 6.11
C ASP A 102 -6.36 -1.43 6.90
#